data_AF-A0A9E4JDE1-F1
#
_entry.id   AF-A0A9E4JDE1-F1
#
_cell.length_a   1.000
_cell.length_b   1.000
_cell.length_c   1.000
_cell.angle_alpha   90.00
_cell.angle_beta   90.00
_cell.angle_gamma   90.00
#
_symmetry.space_group_name_H-M   'P 1'
#
loop_
_entity.id
_entity.type
_entity.pdbx_description
1 polymer ?
#
loop_
_entity_poly.entity_id
_entity_poly.type
_entity_poly.pdbx_seq_one_letter_code
_entity_poly.pdbx_strand_id
1 'polypeptide(L)'
;MAFAVAQLEKNPRMAFGDLKAMAEKRGLSVLPIVYGRAKKALGLQRRGGKPGRRVAPGRVALRPQGSASPGRARRGRPPKSGATSPGEGDIGRLMELVQQAELHRQALEQIQAIIEGALKPNRPRGRPRKS
;
A
#
# COMPACT_ATOMS: atom_id res chain seq x y z
N MET A 1 11.32 9.08 1.33
CA MET A 1 12.00 7.76 1.41
C MET A 1 13.50 7.85 1.18
N ALA A 2 13.97 8.63 0.21
CA ALA A 2 15.39 8.76 -0.15
C ALA A 2 16.34 9.00 1.04
N PHE A 3 15.94 9.84 2.00
CA PHE A 3 16.74 10.12 3.20
C PHE A 3 17.05 8.86 4.03
N ALA A 4 16.07 7.98 4.25
CA ALA A 4 16.27 6.77 5.05
C ALA A 4 17.17 5.75 4.37
N VAL A 5 17.08 5.65 3.04
CA VAL A 5 17.94 4.76 2.23
C VAL A 5 19.38 5.25 2.29
N ALA A 6 19.63 6.53 2.03
CA ALA A 6 20.97 7.13 2.05
C ALA A 6 21.66 7.02 3.42
N GLN A 7 20.91 7.09 4.53
CA GLN A 7 21.48 6.90 5.87
C GLN A 7 21.75 5.43 6.20
N LEU A 8 20.86 4.52 5.77
CA LEU A 8 21.05 3.09 5.97
C LEU A 8 22.14 2.50 5.07
N GLU A 9 22.43 3.09 3.91
CA GLU A 9 23.60 2.73 3.09
C GLU A 9 24.90 3.03 3.81
N LYS A 10 24.99 4.20 4.45
CA LYS A 10 26.18 4.60 5.24
C LYS A 10 26.33 3.75 6.49
N ASN A 11 25.22 3.51 7.20
CA ASN A 11 25.22 2.77 8.46
C ASN A 11 24.07 1.74 8.47
N PRO A 12 24.33 0.51 7.96
CA PRO A 12 23.31 -0.53 7.80
C PRO A 12 22.65 -1.00 9.09
N ARG A 13 23.32 -0.81 10.22
CA ARG A 13 22.87 -1.22 11.56
C ARG A 13 22.20 -0.10 12.36
N MET A 14 22.05 1.10 11.79
CA MET A 14 21.46 2.26 12.48
C MET A 14 20.05 1.95 12.97
N ALA A 15 19.76 2.26 14.24
CA ALA A 15 18.43 2.09 14.81
C ALA A 15 17.45 3.13 14.27
N PHE A 16 16.15 2.81 14.32
CA PHE A 16 15.10 3.73 13.86
C PHE A 16 15.10 5.06 14.63
N GLY A 17 15.33 5.01 15.95
CA GLY A 17 15.36 6.19 16.82
C GLY A 17 16.40 7.22 16.38
N ASP A 18 17.62 6.76 16.09
CA ASP A 18 18.71 7.64 15.64
C ASP A 18 18.41 8.27 14.27
N LEU A 19 17.87 7.47 13.35
CA LEU A 19 17.49 7.93 12.02
C LEU A 19 16.36 8.96 12.08
N LYS A 20 15.39 8.78 12.98
CA LYS A 20 14.30 9.73 13.25
C LYS A 20 14.86 11.04 13.79
N ALA A 21 15.74 10.99 14.79
CA ALA A 21 16.35 12.19 15.37
C ALA A 21 17.17 12.99 14.32
N MET A 22 17.89 12.31 13.42
CA MET A 22 18.60 12.97 12.31
C MET A 22 17.65 13.58 11.27
N ALA A 23 16.51 12.94 11.04
CA ALA A 23 15.50 13.47 10.12
C ALA A 23 14.84 14.73 10.71
N GLU A 24 14.47 14.71 11.98
CA GLU A 24 13.85 15.84 12.68
C GLU A 24 14.76 17.07 12.72
N LYS A 25 16.07 16.88 12.93
CA LYS A 25 17.08 17.95 12.80
C LYS A 25 17.09 18.63 11.43
N ARG A 26 16.61 17.94 10.39
CA ARG A 26 16.50 18.44 9.02
C ARG A 26 15.06 18.85 8.65
N GLY A 27 14.15 18.91 9.62
CA GLY A 27 12.74 19.20 9.39
C GLY A 27 11.98 18.08 8.66
N LEU A 28 12.51 16.86 8.65
CA LEU A 28 11.92 15.71 7.97
C LEU A 28 11.31 14.75 8.99
N SER A 29 10.06 14.32 8.76
CA SER A 29 9.44 13.25 9.54
C SER A 29 9.64 11.90 8.85
N VAL A 30 10.22 10.94 9.58
CA VAL A 30 10.39 9.56 9.07
C VAL A 30 9.46 8.62 9.83
N LEU A 31 8.54 8.01 9.07
CA LEU A 31 7.62 7.02 9.60
C LEU A 31 8.30 5.63 9.74
N PRO A 32 7.91 4.79 10.71
CA PRO A 32 8.45 3.44 10.86
C PRO A 32 8.32 2.57 9.60
N ILE A 33 7.22 2.74 8.85
CA ILE A 33 7.01 2.01 7.58
C ILE A 33 8.05 2.37 6.51
N VAL A 34 8.51 3.62 6.49
CA VAL A 34 9.54 4.10 5.56
C VAL A 34 10.89 3.46 5.90
N TYR A 35 11.24 3.40 7.18
CA TYR A 35 12.44 2.74 7.66
C TYR A 35 12.44 1.23 7.33
N GLY A 36 11.33 0.54 7.59
CA GLY A 36 11.18 -0.87 7.24
C GLY A 36 11.32 -1.14 5.74
N ARG A 37 10.71 -0.30 4.90
CA ARG A 37 10.84 -0.40 3.43
C ARG A 37 12.27 -0.12 2.96
N ALA A 38 12.96 0.86 3.54
CA ALA A 38 14.35 1.15 3.22
C ALA A 38 15.30 -0.02 3.60
N LYS A 39 15.10 -0.65 4.78
CA LYS A 39 15.83 -1.87 5.16
C LYS A 39 15.58 -3.05 4.21
N LYS A 40 14.34 -3.21 3.71
CA LYS A 40 14.03 -4.24 2.70
C LYS A 40 14.71 -3.96 1.36
N ALA A 41 14.66 -2.70 0.91
CA ALA A 41 15.28 -2.29 -0.35
C ALA A 41 16.79 -2.56 -0.37
N LEU A 42 17.46 -2.37 0.77
CA LEU A 42 18.89 -2.63 0.93
C LEU A 42 19.23 -4.10 1.25
N GLY A 43 18.25 -5.00 1.30
CA GLY A 43 18.47 -6.41 1.66
C GLY A 43 18.94 -6.63 3.11
N LEU A 44 18.92 -5.59 3.96
CA LEU A 44 19.38 -5.62 5.34
C LEU A 44 18.40 -6.30 6.29
N GLN A 45 17.15 -6.45 5.85
CA GLN A 45 16.20 -7.25 6.59
C GLN A 45 16.56 -8.73 6.41
N ARG A 46 17.08 -9.35 7.48
CA ARG A 46 17.20 -10.82 7.56
C ARG A 46 15.88 -11.39 7.09
N ARG A 47 15.90 -12.11 5.96
CA ARG A 47 14.82 -13.00 5.56
C ARG A 47 14.70 -13.99 6.71
N GLY A 48 13.82 -13.71 7.68
CA GLY A 48 13.46 -14.68 8.69
C GLY A 48 13.05 -15.91 7.91
N GLY A 49 13.86 -16.96 7.98
CA GLY A 49 13.51 -18.23 7.36
C GLY A 49 12.08 -18.52 7.75
N LYS A 50 11.23 -18.86 6.77
CA LYS A 50 9.89 -19.41 7.03
C LYS A 50 10.03 -20.29 8.27
N PRO A 51 9.30 -20.07 9.38
CA PRO A 51 9.36 -20.99 10.50
C PRO A 51 9.06 -22.35 9.89
N GLY A 52 10.09 -23.20 9.85
CA GLY A 52 10.00 -24.49 9.20
C GLY A 52 8.79 -25.16 9.81
N ARG A 53 7.79 -25.44 8.97
CA ARG A 53 6.70 -26.33 9.34
C ARG A 53 7.41 -27.56 9.90
N ARG A 54 7.42 -27.74 11.22
CA ARG A 54 7.93 -28.96 11.84
C ARG A 54 7.02 -30.06 11.30
N VAL A 55 7.44 -30.68 10.21
CA VAL A 55 6.91 -31.96 9.81
C VAL A 55 7.46 -32.87 10.88
N ALA A 56 6.63 -33.14 11.90
CA ALA A 56 6.94 -34.14 12.89
C ALA A 56 7.24 -35.43 12.11
N PRO A 57 8.44 -36.04 12.23
CA PRO A 57 8.66 -37.33 11.64
C PRO A 57 7.69 -38.28 12.34
N GLY A 58 6.76 -38.84 11.56
CA GLY A 58 5.91 -39.91 12.03
C GLY A 58 6.80 -41.05 12.49
N ARG A 59 6.92 -41.23 13.81
CA ARG A 59 7.25 -42.52 14.39
C ARG A 59 5.98 -43.10 14.95
N VAL A 60 5.47 -44.07 14.22
CA VAL A 60 4.56 -45.09 14.70
C VAL A 60 5.16 -45.67 15.98
N ALA A 61 4.46 -45.49 17.10
CA ALA A 61 4.67 -46.27 18.31
C ALA A 61 3.28 -46.54 18.91
N LEU A 62 2.85 -47.79 18.78
CA LEU A 62 1.67 -48.35 19.42
C LEU A 62 1.84 -48.33 20.95
N ARG A 63 0.88 -47.76 21.69
CA ARG A 63 0.01 -48.46 22.69
C ARG A 63 -0.78 -47.46 23.56
N PRO A 64 -1.89 -47.92 24.20
CA PRO A 64 -3.07 -47.11 24.47
C PRO A 64 -3.25 -46.74 25.95
N GLN A 65 -4.34 -45.98 26.18
CA GLN A 65 -5.00 -45.62 27.43
C GLN A 65 -4.67 -44.23 27.98
N GLY A 66 -5.72 -43.40 27.94
CA GLY A 66 -5.73 -42.03 28.45
C GLY A 66 -7.05 -41.39 28.05
N SER A 67 -8.10 -41.78 28.78
CA SER A 67 -9.44 -41.21 28.87
C SER A 67 -9.72 -39.94 28.04
N ALA A 68 -10.72 -40.08 27.18
CA ALA A 68 -11.39 -38.99 26.51
C ALA A 68 -11.84 -37.90 27.51
N SER A 69 -11.33 -36.68 27.30
CA SER A 69 -12.06 -35.47 27.64
C SER A 69 -12.35 -34.74 26.33
N PRO A 70 -13.61 -34.57 25.90
CA PRO A 70 -13.94 -33.72 24.77
C PRO A 70 -13.76 -32.27 25.21
N GLY A 71 -12.55 -31.76 25.07
CA GLY A 71 -12.22 -30.36 25.26
C GLY A 71 -12.99 -29.51 24.27
N ARG A 72 -14.17 -29.02 24.72
CA ARG A 72 -14.92 -27.86 24.23
C ARG A 72 -14.35 -27.25 22.96
N ALA A 73 -14.97 -27.56 21.82
CA ALA A 73 -14.81 -26.80 20.60
C ALA A 73 -15.05 -25.31 20.92
N ARG A 74 -13.99 -24.50 20.87
CA ARG A 74 -14.12 -23.04 20.92
C ARG A 74 -14.81 -22.59 19.63
N ARG A 75 -16.15 -22.65 19.63
CA ARG A 75 -17.00 -21.83 18.77
C ARG A 75 -16.62 -20.38 19.06
N GLY A 76 -16.15 -19.66 18.04
CA GLY A 76 -15.96 -18.21 18.14
C GLY A 76 -14.64 -17.65 17.61
N ARG A 77 -13.90 -18.35 16.75
CA ARG A 77 -12.92 -17.64 15.89
C ARG A 77 -13.34 -17.74 14.44
N PRO A 78 -13.93 -16.69 13.85
CA PRO A 78 -14.18 -16.68 12.41
C PRO A 78 -12.85 -16.91 11.68
N PRO A 79 -12.83 -17.73 10.62
CA PRO A 79 -11.65 -17.85 9.77
C PRO A 79 -11.32 -16.45 9.28
N LYS A 80 -10.07 -16.02 9.47
CA LYS A 80 -9.58 -14.75 8.94
C LYS A 80 -9.54 -14.91 7.43
N SER A 81 -10.64 -14.56 6.78
CA SER A 81 -10.78 -14.52 5.33
C SER A 81 -9.67 -13.64 4.76
N GLY A 82 -8.98 -14.18 3.75
CA GLY A 82 -8.20 -13.38 2.81
C GLY A 82 -6.96 -12.71 3.37
N ALA A 83 -5.90 -13.47 3.62
CA ALA A 83 -4.57 -12.96 3.31
C ALA A 83 -4.44 -12.94 1.78
N THR A 84 -5.06 -11.95 1.14
CA THR A 84 -4.79 -11.64 -0.26
C THR A 84 -3.35 -11.14 -0.32
N SER A 85 -2.51 -11.87 -1.03
CA SER A 85 -1.11 -11.50 -1.28
C SER A 85 -1.02 -10.03 -1.72
N PRO A 86 -0.27 -9.16 -1.01
CA PRO A 86 0.00 -7.81 -1.46
C PRO A 86 1.11 -7.93 -2.52
N GLY A 87 0.76 -7.87 -3.79
CA GLY A 87 1.79 -7.92 -4.82
C GLY A 87 1.33 -7.91 -6.26
N GLU A 88 0.15 -8.45 -6.57
CA GLU A 88 -0.23 -8.67 -7.98
C GLU A 88 -1.59 -8.06 -8.36
N GLY A 89 -2.55 -8.01 -7.42
CA GLY A 89 -3.84 -7.31 -7.63
C GLY A 89 -3.80 -5.80 -7.37
N ASP A 90 -2.76 -5.29 -6.72
CA ASP A 90 -2.67 -3.89 -6.32
C ASP A 90 -2.30 -2.95 -7.49
N ILE A 91 -1.51 -3.43 -8.47
CA ILE A 91 -1.11 -2.61 -9.63
C ILE A 91 -2.30 -2.42 -10.59
N GLY A 92 -3.06 -3.49 -10.87
CA GLY A 92 -4.26 -3.39 -11.69
C GLY A 92 -5.29 -2.42 -11.09
N ARG A 93 -5.48 -2.48 -9.76
CA ARG A 93 -6.36 -1.55 -9.04
C ARG A 93 -5.86 -0.11 -9.07
N LEU A 94 -4.54 0.12 -9.01
CA LEU A 94 -3.97 1.45 -9.16
C LEU A 94 -4.15 2.00 -10.58
N MET A 95 -3.95 1.17 -11.61
CA MET A 95 -4.21 1.56 -13.00
C MET A 95 -5.67 1.90 -13.23
N GLU A 96 -6.59 1.11 -12.68
CA GLU A 96 -8.03 1.36 -12.74
C GLU A 96 -8.41 2.69 -12.05
N LEU A 97 -7.82 2.98 -10.89
CA LEU A 97 -8.03 4.26 -10.19
C LEU A 97 -7.47 5.45 -10.97
N VAL A 98 -6.32 5.30 -11.64
CA VAL A 98 -5.75 6.35 -12.50
C VAL A 98 -6.65 6.59 -13.70
N GLN A 99 -7.13 5.54 -14.34
CA GLN A 99 -8.05 5.64 -15.48
C GLN A 99 -9.38 6.30 -15.08
N GLN A 100 -9.92 5.96 -13.91
CA GLN A 100 -11.11 6.62 -13.36
C GLN A 100 -10.85 8.12 -13.10
N ALA A 101 -9.69 8.48 -12.55
CA ALA A 101 -9.34 9.87 -12.31
C ALA A 101 -9.21 10.68 -13.61
N GLU A 102 -8.68 10.09 -14.67
CA GLU A 102 -8.60 10.74 -16.00
C GLU A 102 -9.98 10.97 -16.61
N LEU A 103 -10.89 9.99 -16.52
CA LEU A 103 -12.27 10.15 -16.98
C LEU A 103 -12.99 11.28 -16.24
N HIS A 104 -12.81 11.35 -14.92
CA HIS A 104 -13.39 12.43 -14.11
C HIS A 104 -12.84 13.80 -14.51
N ARG A 105 -11.55 13.90 -14.78
CA ARG A 105 -10.93 15.14 -15.26
C ARG A 105 -11.53 15.59 -16.60
N GLN A 106 -11.66 14.69 -17.57
CA GLN A 106 -12.24 15.00 -18.87
C GLN A 106 -13.70 15.47 -18.75
N ALA A 107 -14.50 14.82 -17.89
CA ALA A 107 -15.88 15.23 -17.65
C ALA A 107 -15.96 16.66 -17.09
N LEU A 108 -15.07 17.02 -16.16
CA LEU A 108 -15.01 18.38 -15.61
C LEU A 108 -14.58 19.41 -16.68
N GLU A 109 -13.62 19.08 -17.55
CA GLU A 109 -13.20 19.94 -18.65
C GLU A 109 -14.35 20.17 -19.67
N GLN A 110 -15.14 19.14 -19.97
CA GLN A 110 -16.33 19.28 -20.83
C GLN A 110 -17.40 20.17 -20.19
N ILE A 111 -17.68 19.99 -18.90
CA ILE A 111 -18.64 20.83 -18.17
C ILE A 111 -18.18 22.29 -18.19
N GLN A 112 -16.90 22.55 -17.96
CA GLN A 112 -16.33 23.91 -18.05
C GLN A 112 -16.47 24.50 -19.45
N ALA A 113 -16.19 23.73 -20.50
CA ALA A 113 -16.33 24.21 -21.88
C ALA A 113 -17.78 24.59 -22.22
N ILE A 114 -18.77 23.81 -21.75
CA ILE A 114 -20.19 24.11 -21.93
C ILE A 114 -20.57 25.40 -21.18
N ILE A 115 -20.12 25.53 -19.92
CA ILE A 115 -20.38 26.71 -19.10
C ILE A 115 -19.77 27.96 -19.73
N GLU A 116 -18.52 27.90 -20.20
CA GLU A 116 -17.88 29.01 -20.91
C GLU A 116 -18.58 29.36 -22.22
N GLY A 117 -19.02 28.37 -22.98
CA GLY A 117 -19.79 28.57 -24.20
C GLY A 117 -21.14 29.23 -23.95
N ALA A 118 -21.82 28.88 -22.85
CA ALA A 118 -23.09 29.48 -22.45
C ALA A 118 -22.90 30.90 -21.89
N LEU A 119 -21.79 31.15 -21.17
CA LEU A 119 -21.49 32.45 -20.55
C LEU A 119 -20.90 33.47 -21.52
N LYS A 120 -20.34 33.05 -22.66
CA LYS A 120 -19.93 33.96 -23.73
C LYS A 120 -21.16 34.18 -24.64
N PRO A 121 -21.95 35.25 -24.46
CA PRO A 121 -23.03 35.56 -25.38
C PRO A 121 -22.41 35.72 -26.76
N ASN A 122 -22.87 34.88 -27.69
CA ASN A 122 -22.54 34.95 -29.09
C ASN A 122 -23.02 36.33 -29.58
N ARG A 123 -22.16 37.35 -29.52
CA ARG A 123 -22.50 38.69 -30.02
C ARG A 123 -22.85 38.51 -31.49
N PRO A 124 -24.10 38.76 -31.91
CA PRO A 124 -24.47 38.61 -33.31
C PRO A 124 -23.54 39.54 -34.10
N ARG A 125 -22.78 38.95 -35.03
CA ARG A 125 -21.92 39.69 -35.95
C ARG A 125 -22.77 40.76 -36.60
N GLY A 126 -22.49 42.01 -36.25
CA GLY A 126 -23.24 43.17 -36.72
C GLY A 126 -23.38 43.09 -38.24
N ARG A 127 -24.63 43.09 -38.71
CA ARG A 127 -24.94 43.21 -40.13
C ARG A 127 -24.24 44.47 -40.65
N PRO A 128 -23.43 44.40 -41.72
CA PRO A 128 -22.92 45.60 -42.35
C PRO A 128 -24.13 46.41 -42.85
N ARG A 129 -24.30 47.62 -42.31
CA ARG A 129 -25.23 48.61 -42.89
C ARG A 129 -24.67 48.98 -44.26
N LYS A 130 -25.37 48.55 -45.31
CA LYS A 130 -25.14 49.07 -46.66
C LYS A 130 -25.57 50.54 -46.67
N SER A 131 -24.61 51.43 -46.89
CA SER A 131 -24.80 52.81 -47.34
C SER A 131 -25.10 52.83 -48.83
#